data_AF-D6B7I9-F1
#
_entry.id   AF-D6B7I9-F1
#
_cell.length_a   1.000
_cell.length_b   1.000
_cell.length_c   1.000
_cell.angle_alpha   90.00
_cell.angle_beta   90.00
_cell.angle_gamma   90.00
#
_symmetry.space_group_name_H-M   'P 1'
#
loop_
_entity.id
_entity.type
_entity.pdbx_description
1 polymer ?
#
loop_
_entity_poly.entity_id
_entity_poly.type
_entity_poly.pdbx_seq_one_letter_code
_entity_poly.pdbx_strand_id
1 'polypeptide(L)'
;MNAVLVSLLVNSTVLLLLGAVFYAAPSPRLSPHAVPFGVRVPPGRAEAPEVHRERRRYRALLLPATAALTALSLGLGALTDSALVGSVAALVLCGVAAVLWLRAHQALTRAKEEGGWYEELRQGVAMDTSLRTDPVRMPWLWVVPSLLVLAVSATAGAFAYPELPDTLWLPERSPSGTEYRALATTFWSAFSLVLVQLAVTLTMVGTVAAVLRARADVDASRPRASAAEYRRRLALTARSLLGVGALLNVMLLGLSAMMWTGNRSGALLAVVVGVPALLAVAGAVYPFLPMARAGAGEDEATGLVTRDDDRFWRAAGTMYVNADDPAVLVPKRVGLGWTVNLANRRLLAGCAVVLVLGAAAGVVLALG
;
A
#
# COMPACT_ATOMS: atom_id res chain seq x y z
N MET A 1 -17.70 -25.07 11.22
CA MET A 1 -18.06 -24.22 10.07
C MET A 1 -17.56 -24.93 8.82
N ASN A 2 -18.42 -25.19 7.83
CA ASN A 2 -18.04 -25.95 6.63
C ASN A 2 -16.91 -25.19 5.88
N ALA A 3 -15.79 -25.85 5.57
CA ALA A 3 -14.62 -25.22 4.94
C ALA A 3 -15.00 -24.49 3.64
N VAL A 4 -15.93 -25.05 2.87
CA VAL A 4 -16.53 -24.45 1.68
C VAL A 4 -17.15 -23.09 2.00
N LEU A 5 -17.92 -23.01 3.08
CA LEU A 5 -18.64 -21.80 3.49
C LEU A 5 -17.67 -20.69 3.94
N VAL A 6 -16.57 -21.08 4.61
CA VAL A 6 -15.49 -20.14 4.96
C VAL A 6 -14.79 -19.61 3.71
N SER A 7 -14.46 -20.49 2.76
CA SER A 7 -13.83 -20.11 1.48
C SER A 7 -14.71 -19.15 0.68
N LEU A 8 -16.01 -19.43 0.59
CA LEU A 8 -16.99 -18.57 -0.07
C LEU A 8 -17.10 -17.19 0.58
N LEU A 9 -17.13 -17.14 1.92
CA LEU A 9 -17.15 -15.88 2.66
C LEU A 9 -15.88 -15.06 2.44
N VAL A 10 -14.71 -15.69 2.49
CA VAL A 10 -13.44 -14.99 2.25
C VAL A 10 -13.39 -14.44 0.82
N ASN A 11 -13.68 -15.28 -0.18
CA ASN A 11 -13.63 -14.88 -1.59
C ASN A 11 -14.59 -13.73 -1.91
N SER A 12 -15.85 -13.83 -1.45
CA SER A 12 -16.83 -12.77 -1.64
C SER A 12 -16.44 -11.49 -0.89
N THR A 13 -15.92 -11.59 0.34
CA THR A 13 -15.44 -10.43 1.09
C THR A 13 -14.30 -9.73 0.37
N VAL A 14 -13.31 -10.48 -0.11
CA VAL A 14 -12.18 -9.93 -0.88
C VAL A 14 -12.67 -9.22 -2.15
N LEU A 15 -13.56 -9.83 -2.91
CA LEU A 15 -14.12 -9.23 -4.13
C LEU A 15 -14.91 -7.96 -3.85
N LEU A 16 -15.76 -7.97 -2.81
CA LEU A 16 -16.56 -6.80 -2.43
C LEU A 16 -15.68 -5.66 -1.92
N LEU A 17 -14.66 -5.97 -1.12
CA LEU A 17 -13.68 -4.98 -0.65
C LEU A 17 -12.89 -4.39 -1.82
N LEU A 18 -12.44 -5.22 -2.76
CA LEU A 18 -11.73 -4.78 -3.95
C LEU A 18 -12.62 -3.88 -4.83
N GLY A 19 -13.87 -4.27 -5.06
CA GLY A 19 -14.86 -3.47 -5.77
C GLY A 19 -15.15 -2.14 -5.07
N ALA A 20 -15.25 -2.13 -3.75
CA ALA A 20 -15.43 -0.90 -2.96
C ALA A 20 -14.23 0.06 -3.09
N VAL A 21 -13.00 -0.48 -3.06
CA VAL A 21 -11.77 0.30 -3.29
C VAL A 21 -11.78 0.91 -4.69
N PHE A 22 -12.07 0.14 -5.73
CA PHE A 22 -12.14 0.65 -7.10
C PHE A 22 -13.26 1.67 -7.30
N TYR A 23 -14.41 1.48 -6.66
CA TYR A 23 -15.51 2.43 -6.68
C TYR A 23 -15.12 3.79 -6.04
N ALA A 24 -14.35 3.73 -4.96
CA ALA A 24 -13.88 4.89 -4.23
C ALA A 24 -12.68 5.59 -4.90
N ALA A 25 -11.87 4.87 -5.69
CA ALA A 25 -10.63 5.38 -6.30
C ALA A 25 -10.78 6.72 -7.06
N PRO A 26 -11.78 6.93 -7.94
CA PRO A 26 -11.96 8.20 -8.65
C PRO A 26 -12.64 9.30 -7.79
N SER A 27 -12.95 9.02 -6.52
CA SER A 27 -13.55 10.01 -5.64
C SER A 27 -12.52 11.07 -5.22
N PRO A 28 -12.96 12.33 -4.99
CA PRO A 28 -12.07 13.37 -4.50
C PRO A 28 -11.50 13.12 -3.10
N ARG A 29 -11.98 12.08 -2.40
CA ARG A 29 -11.49 11.67 -1.09
C ARG A 29 -10.19 10.87 -1.18
N LEU A 30 -10.00 10.13 -2.27
CA LEU A 30 -8.83 9.25 -2.47
C LEU A 30 -7.86 9.76 -3.53
N SER A 31 -8.34 10.52 -4.51
CA SER A 31 -7.50 11.18 -5.52
C SER A 31 -7.64 12.69 -5.35
N PRO A 32 -6.54 13.47 -5.41
CA PRO A 32 -6.64 14.93 -5.35
C PRO A 32 -7.59 15.47 -6.42
N HIS A 33 -8.36 16.52 -6.08
CA HIS A 33 -9.35 17.12 -6.99
C HIS A 33 -8.75 17.52 -8.35
N ALA A 34 -7.46 17.87 -8.38
CA ALA A 34 -6.76 18.30 -9.58
C ALA A 34 -6.35 17.17 -10.53
N VAL A 35 -6.59 15.89 -10.24
CA VAL A 35 -6.10 14.74 -11.04
C VAL A 35 -7.13 13.61 -11.26
N PRO A 36 -8.36 13.90 -11.75
CA PRO A 36 -9.35 12.86 -12.04
C PRO A 36 -8.84 11.85 -13.07
N PHE A 37 -9.00 10.56 -12.76
CA PHE A 37 -8.51 9.45 -13.60
C PHE A 37 -7.03 9.57 -14.03
N GLY A 38 -6.21 10.27 -13.23
CA GLY A 38 -4.79 10.44 -13.52
C GLY A 38 -4.47 11.48 -14.60
N VAL A 39 -5.42 12.30 -15.03
CA VAL A 39 -5.23 13.45 -15.92
C VAL A 39 -5.17 14.71 -15.07
N ARG A 40 -4.13 15.55 -15.19
CA ARG A 40 -4.07 16.81 -14.43
C ARG A 40 -5.01 17.85 -15.04
N VAL A 41 -5.87 18.40 -14.19
CA VAL A 41 -6.95 19.33 -14.52
C VAL A 41 -6.78 20.62 -13.69
N PRO A 42 -6.98 21.80 -14.28
CA PRO A 42 -6.96 23.06 -13.53
C PRO A 42 -8.02 23.11 -12.43
N PRO A 43 -7.79 23.86 -11.32
CA PRO A 43 -8.75 23.97 -10.22
C PRO A 43 -10.18 24.33 -10.65
N GLY A 44 -10.35 25.24 -11.61
CA GLY A 44 -11.65 25.67 -12.13
C GLY A 44 -12.38 24.64 -13.01
N ARG A 45 -11.72 23.56 -13.42
CA ARG A 45 -12.28 22.49 -14.27
C ARG A 45 -12.38 21.15 -13.54
N ALA A 46 -12.00 21.08 -12.25
CA ALA A 46 -12.02 19.84 -11.47
C ALA A 46 -13.44 19.25 -11.29
N GLU A 47 -14.46 20.12 -11.27
CA GLU A 47 -15.88 19.75 -11.20
C GLU A 47 -16.61 20.03 -12.53
N ALA A 48 -15.88 20.00 -13.65
CA ALA A 48 -16.49 20.17 -14.97
C ALA A 48 -17.48 19.02 -15.28
N PRO A 49 -18.54 19.28 -16.07
CA PRO A 49 -19.55 18.26 -16.41
C PRO A 49 -18.95 16.97 -17.00
N GLU A 50 -17.87 17.08 -17.77
CA GLU A 50 -17.13 15.98 -18.38
C GLU A 50 -16.55 15.04 -17.32
N VAL A 51 -15.97 15.59 -16.25
CA VAL A 51 -15.41 14.83 -15.13
C VAL A 51 -16.51 14.06 -14.39
N HIS A 52 -17.64 14.73 -14.12
CA HIS A 52 -18.79 14.08 -13.47
C HIS A 52 -19.38 12.97 -14.33
N ARG A 53 -19.49 13.18 -15.65
CA ARG A 53 -19.99 12.19 -16.60
C ARG A 53 -19.13 10.93 -16.59
N GLU A 54 -17.81 11.08 -16.70
CA GLU A 54 -16.90 9.92 -16.70
C GLU A 54 -16.88 9.21 -15.33
N ARG A 55 -16.93 9.94 -14.20
CA ARG A 55 -17.07 9.34 -12.86
C ARG A 55 -18.35 8.51 -12.75
N ARG A 56 -19.49 9.03 -13.23
CA ARG A 56 -20.78 8.33 -13.20
C ARG A 56 -20.73 7.09 -14.08
N ARG A 57 -20.21 7.20 -15.30
CA ARG A 57 -20.10 6.08 -16.25
C ARG A 57 -19.20 4.98 -15.72
N TYR A 58 -18.03 5.32 -15.17
CA TYR A 58 -17.11 4.36 -14.54
C TYR A 58 -17.83 3.56 -13.45
N ARG A 59 -18.53 4.24 -12.54
CA ARG A 59 -19.24 3.60 -11.42
C ARG A 59 -20.42 2.77 -11.88
N ALA A 60 -21.18 3.25 -12.86
CA ALA A 60 -22.33 2.54 -13.41
C ALA A 60 -21.94 1.21 -14.09
N LEU A 61 -20.71 1.10 -14.60
CA LEU A 61 -20.19 -0.13 -15.21
C LEU A 61 -19.48 -1.02 -14.18
N LEU A 62 -18.77 -0.44 -13.21
CA LEU A 62 -18.01 -1.19 -12.21
C LEU A 62 -18.91 -1.93 -11.20
N LEU A 63 -20.00 -1.29 -10.75
CA LEU A 63 -20.93 -1.89 -9.79
C LEU A 63 -21.55 -3.21 -10.27
N PRO A 64 -22.21 -3.27 -11.46
CA PRO A 64 -22.75 -4.52 -11.95
C PRO A 64 -21.66 -5.55 -12.25
N ALA A 65 -20.48 -5.14 -12.72
CA ALA A 65 -19.36 -6.06 -12.93
C ALA A 65 -18.90 -6.71 -11.62
N THR A 66 -18.77 -5.92 -10.55
CA THR A 66 -18.42 -6.42 -9.21
C THR A 66 -19.47 -7.39 -8.69
N ALA A 67 -20.75 -7.03 -8.81
CA ALA A 67 -21.86 -7.88 -8.37
C ALA A 67 -21.91 -9.20 -9.15
N ALA A 68 -21.80 -9.14 -10.48
CA ALA A 68 -21.81 -10.31 -11.35
C ALA A 68 -20.62 -11.25 -11.07
N LEU A 69 -19.41 -10.72 -10.93
CA LEU A 69 -18.22 -11.52 -10.63
C LEU A 69 -18.28 -12.13 -9.22
N THR A 70 -18.83 -11.41 -8.25
CA THR A 70 -19.04 -11.95 -6.89
C THR A 70 -20.06 -13.07 -6.91
N ALA A 71 -21.21 -12.90 -7.58
CA ALA A 71 -22.23 -13.93 -7.72
C ALA A 71 -21.71 -15.17 -8.47
N LEU A 72 -20.96 -14.96 -9.57
CA LEU A 72 -20.34 -16.03 -10.33
C LEU A 72 -19.30 -16.78 -9.50
N SER A 73 -18.46 -16.05 -8.75
CA SER A 73 -17.46 -16.65 -7.86
C SER A 73 -18.11 -17.47 -6.74
N LEU A 74 -19.25 -17.03 -6.22
CA LEU A 74 -20.01 -17.78 -5.21
C LEU A 74 -20.60 -19.06 -5.80
N GLY A 75 -21.26 -18.97 -6.96
CA GLY A 75 -21.85 -20.12 -7.64
C GLY A 75 -20.82 -21.18 -8.03
N LEU A 76 -19.73 -20.76 -8.70
CA LEU A 76 -18.65 -21.67 -9.10
C LEU A 76 -17.87 -22.22 -7.90
N GLY A 77 -17.64 -21.39 -6.87
CA GLY A 77 -16.98 -21.82 -5.64
C GLY A 77 -17.78 -22.89 -4.90
N ALA A 78 -19.12 -22.79 -4.89
CA ALA A 78 -19.99 -23.78 -4.26
C ALA A 78 -20.02 -25.12 -5.01
N LEU A 79 -19.83 -25.10 -6.33
CA LEU A 79 -19.82 -26.31 -7.18
C LEU A 79 -18.46 -27.02 -7.19
N THR A 80 -17.36 -26.27 -7.11
CA THR A 80 -16.00 -26.80 -7.34
C THR A 80 -15.16 -26.95 -6.07
N ASP A 81 -15.62 -26.39 -4.95
CA ASP A 81 -14.87 -26.30 -3.68
C ASP A 81 -13.43 -25.75 -3.83
N SER A 82 -13.20 -24.90 -4.83
CA SER A 82 -11.87 -24.40 -5.18
C SER A 82 -11.67 -22.95 -4.77
N ALA A 83 -10.65 -22.69 -3.94
CA ALA A 83 -10.23 -21.35 -3.56
C ALA A 83 -9.66 -20.53 -4.75
N LEU A 84 -9.28 -21.20 -5.84
CA LEU A 84 -8.76 -20.53 -7.05
C LEU A 84 -9.83 -19.68 -7.75
N VAL A 85 -11.10 -20.06 -7.64
CA VAL A 85 -12.22 -19.34 -8.28
C VAL A 85 -12.26 -17.87 -7.83
N GLY A 86 -12.13 -17.62 -6.52
CA GLY A 86 -12.12 -16.25 -5.98
C GLY A 86 -10.90 -15.46 -6.43
N SER A 87 -9.73 -16.11 -6.50
CA SER A 87 -8.49 -15.48 -6.96
C SER A 87 -8.58 -15.08 -8.44
N VAL A 88 -9.11 -15.96 -9.30
CA VAL A 88 -9.33 -15.67 -10.72
C VAL A 88 -10.37 -14.56 -10.88
N ALA A 89 -11.48 -14.61 -10.15
CA ALA A 89 -12.50 -13.56 -10.18
C ALA A 89 -11.93 -12.19 -9.77
N ALA A 90 -11.03 -12.15 -8.77
CA ALA A 90 -10.38 -10.92 -8.34
C ALA A 90 -9.45 -10.36 -9.42
N LEU A 91 -8.68 -11.21 -10.09
CA LEU A 91 -7.85 -10.80 -11.24
C LEU A 91 -8.68 -10.26 -12.40
N VAL A 92 -9.82 -10.90 -12.71
CA VAL A 92 -10.76 -10.42 -13.74
C VAL A 92 -11.33 -9.07 -13.34
N LEU A 93 -11.73 -8.87 -12.08
CA LEU A 93 -12.23 -7.59 -11.58
C LEU A 93 -11.17 -6.48 -11.69
N CYS A 94 -9.90 -6.77 -11.36
CA CYS A 94 -8.78 -5.85 -11.57
C CYS A 94 -8.64 -5.46 -13.05
N GLY A 95 -8.73 -6.42 -13.97
CA GLY A 95 -8.68 -6.18 -15.41
C GLY A 95 -9.82 -5.29 -15.90
N VAL A 96 -11.05 -5.57 -15.48
CA VAL A 96 -12.23 -4.74 -15.79
C VAL A 96 -12.05 -3.31 -15.27
N ALA A 97 -11.64 -3.16 -14.00
CA ALA A 97 -11.41 -1.85 -13.40
C ALA A 97 -10.31 -1.06 -14.14
N ALA A 98 -9.23 -1.72 -14.57
CA ALA A 98 -8.15 -1.11 -15.35
C ALA A 98 -8.62 -0.63 -16.73
N VAL A 99 -9.42 -1.43 -17.44
CA VAL A 99 -9.99 -1.04 -18.75
C VAL A 99 -10.93 0.14 -18.60
N LEU A 100 -11.81 0.12 -17.60
CA LEU A 100 -12.72 1.24 -17.33
C LEU A 100 -11.95 2.51 -16.96
N TRP A 101 -10.87 2.37 -16.18
CA TRP A 101 -9.99 3.48 -15.80
C TRP A 101 -9.29 4.10 -17.02
N LEU A 102 -8.69 3.26 -17.87
CA LEU A 102 -8.00 3.70 -19.09
C LEU A 102 -8.96 4.44 -20.03
N ARG A 103 -10.19 3.95 -20.16
CA ARG A 103 -11.21 4.59 -21.01
C ARG A 103 -11.60 5.98 -20.51
N ALA A 104 -11.80 6.11 -19.19
CA ALA A 104 -12.10 7.40 -18.57
C ALA A 104 -10.91 8.37 -18.65
N HIS A 105 -9.69 7.87 -18.47
CA HIS A 105 -8.46 8.65 -18.66
C HIS A 105 -8.38 9.23 -20.08
N GLN A 106 -8.52 8.37 -21.11
CA GLN A 106 -8.48 8.81 -22.51
C GLN A 106 -9.58 9.83 -22.85
N ALA A 107 -10.80 9.63 -22.34
CA ALA A 107 -11.90 10.56 -22.56
C ALA A 107 -11.61 11.95 -21.96
N LEU A 108 -11.03 12.00 -20.76
CA LEU A 108 -10.65 13.25 -20.12
C LEU A 108 -9.45 13.92 -20.77
N THR A 109 -8.44 13.16 -21.20
CA THR A 109 -7.31 13.71 -21.96
C THR A 109 -7.78 14.41 -23.23
N ARG A 110 -8.69 13.77 -23.99
CA ARG A 110 -9.27 14.39 -25.20
C ARG A 110 -10.06 15.65 -24.88
N ALA A 111 -10.95 15.62 -23.88
CA ALA A 111 -11.72 16.79 -23.49
C ALA A 111 -10.82 17.97 -23.04
N LYS A 112 -9.70 17.65 -22.39
CA LYS A 112 -8.68 18.63 -21.97
C LYS A 112 -7.96 19.25 -23.16
N GLU A 113 -7.56 18.43 -24.14
CA GLU A 113 -6.89 18.87 -25.37
C GLU A 113 -7.82 19.70 -26.26
N GLU A 114 -9.04 19.20 -26.52
CA GLU A 114 -10.05 19.87 -27.35
C GLU A 114 -10.53 21.18 -26.73
N GLY A 115 -10.65 21.23 -25.40
CA GLY A 115 -11.12 22.41 -24.70
C GLY A 115 -10.03 23.43 -24.33
N GLY A 116 -8.76 23.18 -24.68
CA GLY A 116 -7.65 24.09 -24.39
C GLY A 116 -7.53 24.47 -22.91
N TRP A 117 -7.74 23.52 -21.98
CA TRP A 117 -8.01 23.86 -20.56
C TRP A 117 -6.91 24.65 -19.85
N TYR A 118 -5.71 24.73 -20.43
CA TYR A 118 -4.55 25.44 -19.90
C TYR A 118 -4.12 26.68 -20.70
N GLU A 119 -4.75 27.00 -21.83
CA GLU A 119 -4.29 28.04 -22.76
C GLU A 119 -4.29 29.45 -22.13
N GLU A 120 -5.27 29.75 -21.28
CA GLU A 120 -5.42 31.06 -20.62
C GLU A 120 -4.85 31.10 -19.19
N LEU A 121 -4.20 30.02 -18.74
CA LEU A 121 -3.75 29.89 -17.36
C LEU A 121 -2.23 30.09 -17.23
N ARG A 122 -1.82 30.88 -16.23
CA ARG A 122 -0.42 31.03 -15.87
C ARG A 122 0.07 29.78 -15.12
N GLN A 123 0.81 28.93 -15.83
CA GLN A 123 1.35 27.70 -15.26
C GLN A 123 2.64 27.99 -14.48
N GLY A 124 2.72 27.47 -13.27
CA GLY A 124 3.88 27.61 -12.39
C GLY A 124 4.24 26.29 -11.69
N VAL A 125 5.49 26.22 -11.23
CA VAL A 125 5.95 25.20 -10.29
C VAL A 125 6.38 25.95 -9.04
N ALA A 126 5.68 25.72 -7.93
CA ALA A 126 6.14 26.23 -6.64
C ALA A 126 7.02 25.17 -5.96
N MET A 127 8.14 25.62 -5.43
CA MET A 127 9.01 24.79 -4.61
C MET A 127 9.22 25.52 -3.29
N ASP A 128 8.73 24.93 -2.20
CA ASP A 128 9.11 25.39 -0.87
C ASP A 128 10.51 24.85 -0.55
N THR A 129 11.51 25.72 -0.56
CA THR A 129 12.91 25.38 -0.26
C THR A 129 13.09 24.93 1.19
N SER A 130 12.18 25.30 2.09
CA SER A 130 12.24 24.88 3.50
C SER A 130 12.07 23.37 3.65
N LEU A 131 11.42 22.70 2.70
CA LEU A 131 11.29 21.23 2.69
C LEU A 131 12.65 20.52 2.51
N ARG A 132 13.65 21.23 1.97
CA ARG A 132 15.03 20.75 1.82
C ARG A 132 15.89 21.14 3.02
N THR A 133 15.71 22.34 3.56
CA THR A 133 16.57 22.88 4.65
C THR A 133 16.12 22.44 6.04
N ASP A 134 14.84 22.15 6.23
CA ASP A 134 14.26 21.60 7.46
C ASP A 134 13.35 20.40 7.14
N PRO A 135 13.95 19.22 6.86
CA PRO A 135 13.19 18.03 6.52
C PRO A 135 12.54 17.39 7.75
N VAL A 136 11.43 16.69 7.54
CA VAL A 136 10.81 15.86 8.58
C VAL A 136 11.81 14.78 9.00
N ARG A 137 12.20 14.80 10.27
CA ARG A 137 13.19 13.88 10.83
C ARG A 137 12.59 12.50 11.07
N MET A 138 13.46 11.48 11.03
CA MET A 138 13.10 10.10 11.40
C MET A 138 12.60 10.06 12.85
N PRO A 139 11.36 9.58 13.11
CA PRO A 139 10.83 9.46 14.46
C PRO A 139 11.41 8.22 15.16
N TRP A 140 12.70 8.23 15.52
CA TRP A 140 13.42 7.09 16.11
C TRP A 140 12.73 6.46 17.33
N LEU A 141 12.04 7.27 18.14
CA LEU A 141 11.26 6.77 19.28
C LEU A 141 10.17 5.76 18.89
N TRP A 142 9.63 5.85 17.67
CA TRP A 142 8.62 4.92 17.16
C TRP A 142 9.21 3.59 16.68
N VAL A 143 10.54 3.47 16.59
CA VAL A 143 11.22 2.19 16.32
C VAL A 143 11.34 1.36 17.61
N VAL A 144 11.35 2.02 18.78
CA VAL A 144 11.56 1.38 20.09
C VAL A 144 10.56 0.24 20.36
N PRO A 145 9.24 0.37 20.14
CA PRO A 145 8.32 -0.74 20.38
C PRO A 145 8.66 -2.00 19.59
N SER A 146 9.03 -1.87 18.32
CA SER A 146 9.46 -2.99 17.47
C SER A 146 10.72 -3.68 18.01
N LEU A 147 11.70 -2.88 18.47
CA LEU A 147 12.95 -3.38 19.06
C LEU A 147 12.72 -4.04 20.41
N LEU A 148 11.83 -3.49 21.25
CA LEU A 148 11.47 -4.09 22.54
C LEU A 148 10.82 -5.45 22.33
N VAL A 149 9.85 -5.55 21.41
CA VAL A 149 9.20 -6.83 21.10
C VAL A 149 10.22 -7.84 20.56
N LEU A 150 11.12 -7.42 19.66
CA LEU A 150 12.20 -8.26 19.15
C LEU A 150 13.12 -8.75 20.28
N ALA A 151 13.53 -7.88 21.20
CA ALA A 151 14.38 -8.23 22.34
C ALA A 151 13.67 -9.22 23.28
N VAL A 152 12.39 -8.99 23.56
CA VAL A 152 11.56 -9.91 24.36
C VAL A 152 11.44 -11.26 23.68
N SER A 153 11.16 -11.30 22.37
CA SER A 153 11.10 -12.55 21.61
C SER A 153 12.43 -13.29 21.60
N ALA A 154 13.55 -12.61 21.36
CA ALA A 154 14.87 -13.23 21.38
C ALA A 154 15.22 -13.80 22.76
N THR A 155 14.91 -13.05 23.83
CA THR A 155 15.19 -13.46 25.21
C THR A 155 14.30 -14.63 25.62
N ALA A 156 13.00 -14.58 25.35
CA ALA A 156 12.07 -15.67 25.62
C ALA A 156 12.43 -16.94 24.84
N GLY A 157 12.81 -16.78 23.56
CA GLY A 157 13.29 -17.89 22.73
C GLY A 157 14.55 -18.52 23.29
N ALA A 158 15.52 -17.72 23.77
CA ALA A 158 16.75 -18.22 24.38
C ALA A 158 16.49 -19.03 25.66
N PHE A 159 15.52 -18.62 26.49
CA PHE A 159 15.13 -19.39 27.67
C PHE A 159 14.32 -20.65 27.34
N ALA A 160 13.48 -20.61 26.31
CA ALA A 160 12.69 -21.77 25.89
C ALA A 160 13.54 -22.81 25.14
N TYR A 161 14.57 -22.38 24.41
CA TYR A 161 15.36 -23.20 23.48
C TYR A 161 15.88 -24.53 24.07
N PRO A 162 16.42 -24.59 25.31
CA PRO A 162 16.94 -25.83 25.88
C PRO A 162 15.87 -26.91 26.13
N GLU A 163 14.61 -26.51 26.28
CA GLU A 163 13.48 -27.40 26.61
C GLU A 163 12.57 -27.67 25.39
N LEU A 164 12.94 -27.15 24.21
CA LEU A 164 12.12 -27.33 23.02
C LEU A 164 12.08 -28.80 22.59
N PRO A 165 10.91 -29.30 22.14
CA PRO A 165 10.80 -30.64 21.58
C PRO A 165 11.60 -30.76 20.27
N ASP A 166 11.93 -31.98 19.84
CA ASP A 166 12.66 -32.24 18.58
C ASP A 166 11.91 -31.78 17.31
N THR A 167 10.61 -31.53 17.42
CA THR A 167 9.76 -31.06 16.32
C THR A 167 8.90 -29.86 16.74
N LEU A 168 9.05 -28.76 16.00
CA LEU A 168 8.23 -27.56 16.11
C LEU A 168 7.07 -27.59 15.12
N TRP A 169 6.02 -26.84 15.45
CA TRP A 169 4.80 -26.77 14.64
C TRP A 169 4.49 -25.32 14.29
N LEU A 170 4.58 -25.00 12.99
CA LEU A 170 4.26 -23.67 12.48
C LEU A 170 2.86 -23.68 11.86
N PRO A 171 1.94 -22.77 12.24
CA PRO A 171 0.64 -22.66 11.61
C PRO A 171 0.79 -22.16 10.17
N GLU A 172 0.16 -22.87 9.24
CA GLU A 172 0.14 -22.57 7.80
C GLU A 172 -1.31 -22.54 7.32
N ARG A 173 -1.63 -21.58 6.44
CA ARG A 173 -2.98 -21.47 5.86
C ARG A 173 -3.09 -22.39 4.66
N SER A 174 -3.91 -23.43 4.76
CA SER A 174 -4.28 -24.35 3.70
C SER A 174 -5.70 -24.05 3.19
N PRO A 175 -6.06 -24.42 1.94
CA PRO A 175 -7.44 -24.37 1.46
C PRO A 175 -8.45 -25.09 2.37
N SER A 176 -8.01 -26.15 3.07
CA SER A 176 -8.83 -26.97 3.98
C SER A 176 -9.03 -26.33 5.38
N GLY A 177 -8.17 -25.39 5.79
CA GLY A 177 -8.06 -25.03 7.20
C GLY A 177 -6.70 -24.45 7.60
N THR A 178 -6.48 -24.26 8.89
CA THR A 178 -5.14 -24.01 9.40
C THR A 178 -4.48 -25.35 9.64
N GLU A 179 -3.45 -25.65 8.86
CA GLU A 179 -2.62 -26.84 9.03
C GLU A 179 -1.37 -26.46 9.85
N TYR A 180 -0.71 -27.43 10.45
CA TYR A 180 0.54 -27.20 11.17
C TYR A 180 1.66 -27.96 10.49
N ARG A 181 2.64 -27.23 9.97
CA ARG A 181 3.82 -27.80 9.34
C ARG A 181 4.81 -28.24 10.42
N ALA A 182 5.23 -29.51 10.36
CA ALA A 182 6.29 -30.04 11.20
C ALA A 182 7.66 -29.52 10.72
N LEU A 183 8.46 -29.02 11.65
CA LEU A 183 9.82 -28.54 11.41
C LEU A 183 10.75 -29.20 12.43
N ALA A 184 11.87 -29.76 11.97
CA ALA A 184 12.91 -30.23 12.88
C ALA A 184 13.46 -29.05 13.69
N THR A 185 13.66 -29.26 14.98
CA THR A 185 14.16 -28.22 15.87
C THR A 185 15.63 -27.98 15.63
N THR A 186 15.92 -26.78 15.12
CA THR A 186 17.25 -26.24 14.92
C THR A 186 17.22 -24.80 15.42
N PHE A 187 18.40 -24.20 15.61
CA PHE A 187 18.48 -22.77 15.90
C PHE A 187 17.68 -21.93 14.89
N TRP A 188 17.81 -22.23 13.61
CA TRP A 188 17.15 -21.48 12.54
C TRP A 188 15.62 -21.63 12.53
N SER A 189 15.10 -22.83 12.77
CA SER A 189 13.65 -23.05 12.81
C SER A 189 13.04 -22.47 14.10
N ALA A 190 13.71 -22.63 15.24
CA ALA A 190 13.26 -22.11 16.53
C ALA A 190 13.21 -20.58 16.59
N PHE A 191 14.20 -19.90 15.97
CA PHE A 191 14.28 -18.44 15.93
C PHE A 191 13.78 -17.83 14.61
N SER A 192 13.22 -18.63 13.70
CA SER A 192 12.78 -18.18 12.37
C SER A 192 11.88 -16.94 12.42
N LEU A 193 10.84 -16.96 13.26
CA LEU A 193 9.92 -15.84 13.42
C LEU A 193 10.56 -14.61 14.08
N VAL A 194 11.57 -14.80 14.94
CA VAL A 194 12.37 -13.70 15.53
C VAL A 194 13.25 -13.04 14.46
N LEU A 195 13.82 -13.83 13.55
CA LEU A 195 14.55 -13.31 12.39
C LEU A 195 13.62 -12.54 11.44
N VAL A 196 12.38 -13.03 11.25
CA VAL A 196 11.35 -12.30 10.49
C VAL A 196 10.99 -10.98 11.18
N GLN A 197 10.88 -10.92 12.52
CA GLN A 197 10.68 -9.65 13.23
C GLN A 197 11.81 -8.64 12.97
N LEU A 198 13.07 -9.11 12.96
CA LEU A 198 14.21 -8.26 12.61
C LEU A 198 14.07 -7.73 11.17
N ALA A 199 13.76 -8.62 10.22
CA ALA A 199 13.57 -8.24 8.81
C ALA A 199 12.41 -7.24 8.64
N VAL A 200 11.28 -7.44 9.32
CA VAL A 200 10.13 -6.52 9.33
C VAL A 200 10.55 -5.16 9.88
N THR A 201 11.28 -5.14 11.01
CA THR A 201 11.76 -3.90 11.64
C THR A 201 12.67 -3.10 10.70
N LEU A 202 13.67 -3.78 10.11
CA LEU A 202 14.59 -3.16 9.15
C LEU A 202 13.85 -2.66 7.90
N THR A 203 12.90 -3.43 7.39
CA THR A 203 12.08 -3.05 6.23
C THR A 203 11.25 -1.81 6.52
N MET A 204 10.64 -1.71 7.70
CA MET A 204 9.84 -0.55 8.09
C MET A 204 10.72 0.70 8.26
N VAL A 205 11.88 0.57 8.91
CA VAL A 205 12.85 1.67 9.03
C VAL A 205 13.35 2.13 7.66
N GLY A 206 13.69 1.18 6.78
CA GLY A 206 14.12 1.46 5.41
C GLY A 206 13.03 2.14 4.58
N THR A 207 11.79 1.66 4.69
CA THR A 207 10.62 2.25 4.00
C THR A 207 10.38 3.68 4.47
N VAL A 208 10.39 3.93 5.79
CA VAL A 208 10.23 5.29 6.32
C VAL A 208 11.39 6.19 5.90
N ALA A 209 12.63 5.69 5.93
CA ALA A 209 13.78 6.45 5.45
C ALA A 209 13.67 6.82 3.97
N ALA A 210 13.10 5.94 3.14
CA ALA A 210 12.85 6.22 1.73
C ALA A 210 11.72 7.25 1.56
N VAL A 211 10.60 7.07 2.26
CA VAL A 211 9.43 7.97 2.24
C VAL A 211 9.79 9.38 2.70
N LEU A 212 10.60 9.53 3.75
CA LEU A 212 11.08 10.84 4.23
C LEU A 212 12.00 11.56 3.24
N ARG A 213 12.59 10.83 2.27
CA ARG A 213 13.40 11.39 1.18
C ARG A 213 12.61 11.57 -0.11
N ALA A 214 11.33 11.21 -0.13
CA ALA A 214 10.51 11.35 -1.32
C ALA A 214 10.39 12.82 -1.70
N ARG A 215 10.28 13.08 -3.01
CA ARG A 215 10.02 14.44 -3.49
C ARG A 215 8.66 14.92 -2.96
N ALA A 216 8.59 16.18 -2.54
CA ALA A 216 7.32 16.81 -2.21
C ALA A 216 6.64 17.32 -3.48
N ASP A 217 5.32 17.09 -3.60
CA ASP A 217 4.48 17.72 -4.62
C ASP A 217 3.72 18.86 -3.93
N VAL A 218 4.08 20.10 -4.27
CA VAL A 218 3.54 21.32 -3.65
C VAL A 218 2.67 22.04 -4.67
N ASP A 219 1.43 22.32 -4.30
CA ASP A 219 0.49 23.03 -5.16
C ASP A 219 0.93 24.49 -5.36
N ALA A 220 1.11 24.89 -6.61
CA ALA A 220 1.56 26.24 -6.96
C ALA A 220 0.56 27.34 -6.60
N SER A 221 -0.73 26.99 -6.48
CA SER A 221 -1.77 27.95 -6.09
C SER A 221 -1.67 28.34 -4.61
N ARG A 222 -1.27 27.40 -3.73
CA ARG A 222 -1.22 27.55 -2.26
C ARG A 222 0.03 26.88 -1.66
N PRO A 223 1.23 27.40 -1.96
CA PRO A 223 2.48 26.70 -1.68
C PRO A 223 2.74 26.46 -0.19
N ARG A 224 2.46 27.43 0.69
CA ARG A 224 2.76 27.29 2.13
C ARG A 224 1.81 26.31 2.80
N ALA A 225 0.52 26.43 2.52
CA ALA A 225 -0.50 25.53 3.04
C ALA A 225 -0.26 24.09 2.57
N SER A 226 0.04 23.90 1.29
CA SER A 226 0.33 22.58 0.71
C SER A 226 1.58 21.93 1.33
N ALA A 227 2.66 22.70 1.53
CA ALA A 227 3.87 22.20 2.16
C ALA A 227 3.66 21.80 3.64
N ALA A 228 2.90 22.60 4.40
CA ALA A 228 2.59 22.28 5.80
C ALA A 228 1.70 21.03 5.94
N GLU A 229 0.69 20.88 5.08
CA GLU A 229 -0.14 19.67 5.01
C GLU A 229 0.68 18.44 4.63
N TYR A 230 1.58 18.57 3.65
CA TYR A 230 2.50 17.51 3.25
C TYR A 230 3.38 17.07 4.42
N ARG A 231 4.02 18.00 5.14
CA ARG A 231 4.85 17.68 6.32
C ARG A 231 4.08 16.93 7.39
N ARG A 232 2.86 17.40 7.73
CA ARG A 232 2.01 16.75 8.74
C ARG A 232 1.66 15.33 8.32
N ARG A 233 1.23 15.14 7.07
CA ARG A 233 0.89 13.81 6.52
C ARG A 233 2.10 12.90 6.50
N LEU A 234 3.25 13.40 6.05
CA LEU A 234 4.50 12.65 5.99
C LEU A 234 4.94 12.17 7.39
N ALA A 235 4.92 13.05 8.38
CA ALA A 235 5.24 12.70 9.77
C ALA A 235 4.27 11.67 10.34
N LEU A 236 2.98 11.79 10.03
CA LEU A 236 1.97 10.84 10.47
C LEU A 236 2.16 9.47 9.81
N THR A 237 2.39 9.44 8.49
CA THR A 237 2.67 8.19 7.76
C THR A 237 3.95 7.51 8.25
N ALA A 238 4.99 8.27 8.59
CA ALA A 238 6.22 7.72 9.15
C ALA A 238 5.96 7.01 10.50
N ARG A 239 5.22 7.67 11.41
CA ARG A 239 4.86 7.08 12.71
C ARG A 239 3.95 5.88 12.56
N SER A 240 2.95 5.95 11.67
CA SER A 240 2.01 4.86 11.46
C SER A 240 2.68 3.63 10.87
N LEU A 241 3.60 3.77 9.91
CA LEU A 241 4.35 2.64 9.34
C LEU A 241 5.20 1.93 10.40
N LEU A 242 5.89 2.68 11.26
CA LEU A 242 6.65 2.08 12.36
C LEU A 242 5.74 1.40 13.40
N GLY A 243 4.61 2.02 13.74
CA GLY A 243 3.60 1.42 14.61
C GLY A 243 3.00 0.14 14.05
N VAL A 244 2.72 0.09 12.74
CA VAL A 244 2.33 -1.12 12.02
C VAL A 244 3.41 -2.19 12.12
N GLY A 245 4.68 -1.82 11.93
CA GLY A 245 5.82 -2.72 12.14
C GLY A 245 5.84 -3.33 13.56
N ALA A 246 5.58 -2.53 14.58
CA ALA A 246 5.51 -3.02 15.96
C ALA A 246 4.35 -4.01 16.17
N LEU A 247 3.17 -3.73 15.61
CA LEU A 247 2.02 -4.63 15.67
C LEU A 247 2.29 -5.96 14.95
N LEU A 248 2.95 -5.92 13.80
CA LEU A 248 3.40 -7.13 13.11
C LEU A 248 4.40 -7.91 13.96
N ASN A 249 5.33 -7.25 14.66
CA ASN A 249 6.24 -7.93 15.58
C ASN A 249 5.50 -8.55 16.77
N VAL A 250 4.46 -7.91 17.31
CA VAL A 250 3.62 -8.48 18.37
C VAL A 250 2.90 -9.74 17.89
N MET A 251 2.35 -9.71 16.68
CA MET A 251 1.77 -10.89 16.04
C MET A 251 2.80 -12.03 15.93
N LEU A 252 4.00 -11.73 15.44
CA LEU A 252 5.08 -12.71 15.30
C LEU A 252 5.58 -13.24 16.65
N LEU A 253 5.59 -12.42 17.70
CA LEU A 253 5.91 -12.85 19.07
C LEU A 253 4.87 -13.88 19.54
N GLY A 254 3.58 -13.60 19.37
CA GLY A 254 2.52 -14.53 19.75
C GLY A 254 2.60 -15.86 18.98
N LEU A 255 2.89 -15.79 17.67
CA LEU A 255 3.12 -17.00 16.87
C LEU A 255 4.36 -17.77 17.32
N SER A 256 5.45 -17.08 17.70
CA SER A 256 6.65 -17.71 18.26
C SER A 256 6.34 -18.43 19.57
N ALA A 257 5.57 -17.80 20.46
CA ALA A 257 5.16 -18.41 21.72
C ALA A 257 4.27 -19.65 21.50
N MET A 258 3.32 -19.61 20.58
CA MET A 258 2.51 -20.79 20.22
C MET A 258 3.36 -21.92 19.62
N MET A 259 4.37 -21.57 18.80
CA MET A 259 5.31 -22.54 18.23
C MET A 259 6.16 -23.22 19.30
N TRP A 260 6.75 -22.46 20.24
CA TRP A 260 7.60 -23.00 21.30
C TRP A 260 6.81 -23.82 22.32
N THR A 261 5.56 -23.43 22.62
CA THR A 261 4.69 -24.16 23.56
C THR A 261 3.95 -25.33 22.92
N GLY A 262 3.97 -25.46 21.59
CA GLY A 262 3.16 -26.42 20.85
C GLY A 262 1.65 -26.19 20.96
N ASN A 263 1.22 -25.00 21.38
CA ASN A 263 -0.20 -24.65 21.55
C ASN A 263 -0.88 -24.51 20.19
N ARG A 264 -1.94 -25.29 19.95
CA ARG A 264 -2.70 -25.31 18.69
C ARG A 264 -4.13 -24.79 18.82
N SER A 265 -4.41 -24.00 19.86
CA SER A 265 -5.73 -23.41 20.08
C SER A 265 -6.10 -22.44 18.95
N GLY A 266 -7.16 -22.77 18.21
CA GLY A 266 -7.68 -21.90 17.14
C GLY A 266 -8.18 -20.55 17.65
N ALA A 267 -8.74 -20.49 18.86
CA ALA A 267 -9.18 -19.25 19.49
C ALA A 267 -7.98 -18.35 19.83
N LEU A 268 -6.92 -18.94 20.39
CA LEU A 268 -5.69 -18.19 20.68
C LEU A 268 -5.05 -17.67 19.38
N LEU A 269 -4.97 -18.51 18.35
CA LEU A 269 -4.46 -18.11 17.03
C LEU A 269 -5.25 -16.94 16.45
N ALA A 270 -6.59 -16.99 16.54
CA ALA A 270 -7.47 -15.91 16.07
C ALA A 270 -7.21 -14.59 16.80
N VAL A 271 -6.91 -14.62 18.10
CA VAL A 271 -6.56 -13.41 18.87
C VAL A 271 -5.15 -12.92 18.52
N VAL A 272 -4.16 -13.82 18.50
CA VAL A 272 -2.74 -13.53 18.21
C VAL A 272 -2.56 -12.94 16.82
N VAL A 273 -3.31 -13.41 15.83
CA VAL A 273 -3.25 -12.91 14.45
C VAL A 273 -4.26 -11.78 14.24
N GLY A 274 -5.52 -11.99 14.61
CA GLY A 274 -6.62 -11.11 14.26
C GLY A 274 -6.53 -9.73 14.89
N VAL A 275 -6.19 -9.64 16.19
CA VAL A 275 -6.13 -8.34 16.88
C VAL A 275 -5.00 -7.47 16.33
N PRO A 276 -3.73 -7.92 16.28
CA PRO A 276 -2.67 -7.11 15.70
C PRO A 276 -2.87 -6.81 14.22
N ALA A 277 -3.41 -7.76 13.43
CA ALA A 277 -3.69 -7.53 12.01
C ALA A 277 -4.74 -6.43 11.81
N LEU A 278 -5.83 -6.44 12.58
CA LEU A 278 -6.87 -5.41 12.51
C LEU A 278 -6.31 -4.03 12.88
N LEU A 279 -5.53 -3.96 13.96
CA LEU A 279 -4.87 -2.72 14.38
C LEU A 279 -3.85 -2.24 13.35
N ALA A 280 -3.12 -3.16 12.71
CA ALA A 280 -2.16 -2.84 11.66
C ALA A 280 -2.86 -2.25 10.42
N VAL A 281 -3.99 -2.83 10.01
CA VAL A 281 -4.82 -2.28 8.93
C VAL A 281 -5.34 -0.88 9.29
N ALA A 282 -5.88 -0.71 10.50
CA ALA A 282 -6.34 0.59 10.97
C ALA A 282 -5.21 1.64 10.99
N GLY A 283 -4.03 1.27 11.51
CA GLY A 283 -2.83 2.10 11.53
C GLY A 283 -2.34 2.47 10.12
N ALA A 284 -2.41 1.54 9.16
CA ALA A 284 -2.03 1.80 7.77
C ALA A 284 -2.99 2.76 7.06
N VAL A 285 -4.29 2.70 7.36
CA VAL A 285 -5.32 3.57 6.77
C VAL A 285 -5.35 4.96 7.42
N TYR A 286 -5.04 5.05 8.72
CA TYR A 286 -5.16 6.27 9.52
C TYR A 286 -4.57 7.55 8.90
N PRO A 287 -3.33 7.56 8.32
CA PRO A 287 -2.75 8.77 7.73
C PRO A 287 -3.48 9.29 6.49
N PHE A 288 -4.32 8.47 5.89
CA PHE A 288 -5.05 8.77 4.66
C PHE A 288 -6.51 9.14 4.92
N LEU A 289 -6.98 9.01 6.16
CA LEU A 289 -8.29 9.51 6.53
C LEU A 289 -8.35 11.03 6.33
N PRO A 290 -9.52 11.57 5.94
CA PRO A 290 -9.71 13.02 5.84
C PRO A 290 -9.43 13.66 7.21
N MET A 291 -8.27 14.29 7.34
CA MET A 291 -7.97 15.09 8.52
C MET A 291 -8.78 16.38 8.41
N ALA A 292 -9.50 16.77 9.46
CA ALA A 292 -10.09 18.10 9.53
C ALA A 292 -9.00 19.12 9.19
N ARG A 293 -9.31 20.05 8.27
CA ARG A 293 -8.41 21.12 7.87
C ARG A 293 -8.18 22.02 9.09
N ALA A 294 -7.22 21.68 9.94
CA ALA A 294 -6.77 22.54 11.01
C ALA A 294 -5.99 23.68 10.34
N GLY A 295 -6.66 24.82 10.20
CA GLY A 295 -6.13 26.02 9.58
C GLY A 295 -6.12 25.94 8.06
N ALA A 296 -7.26 26.20 7.43
CA ALA A 296 -7.22 26.89 6.14
C ALA A 296 -6.61 28.27 6.41
N GLY A 297 -5.28 28.35 6.43
CA GLY A 297 -4.58 29.62 6.34
C GLY A 297 -5.11 30.34 5.11
N GLU A 298 -5.47 31.60 5.32
CA GLU A 298 -6.11 32.52 4.39
C GLU A 298 -5.61 32.38 2.95
N ASP A 299 -6.53 32.65 2.02
CA ASP A 299 -6.41 32.57 0.56
C ASP A 299 -5.05 33.03 0.00
N GLU A 300 -4.06 32.13 -0.02
CA GLU A 300 -2.95 32.25 -0.95
C GLU A 300 -3.54 32.04 -2.35
N ALA A 301 -3.71 33.14 -3.08
CA ALA A 301 -4.09 33.13 -4.49
C ALA A 301 -2.92 33.70 -5.29
N THR A 302 -1.91 32.87 -5.55
CA THR A 302 -0.72 33.28 -6.33
C THR A 302 -1.04 33.62 -7.80
N GLY A 303 -2.27 33.35 -8.25
CA GLY A 303 -2.67 33.43 -9.65
C GLY A 303 -2.01 32.37 -10.54
N LEU A 304 -1.25 31.44 -9.95
CA LEU A 304 -0.59 30.34 -10.65
C LEU A 304 -1.40 29.06 -10.53
N VAL A 305 -1.39 28.30 -11.62
CA VAL A 305 -1.91 26.93 -11.65
C VAL A 305 -0.73 25.97 -11.74
N THR A 306 -0.81 24.86 -11.00
CA THR A 306 0.23 23.83 -11.06
C THR A 306 0.40 23.34 -12.50
N ARG A 307 1.65 23.39 -12.98
CA ARG A 307 2.03 23.02 -14.36
C ARG A 307 1.54 21.64 -14.74
N ASP A 308 1.14 21.50 -16.00
CA ASP A 308 0.81 20.20 -16.57
C ASP A 308 2.07 19.32 -16.70
N ASP A 309 2.07 18.21 -15.96
CA ASP A 309 3.14 17.21 -15.94
C ASP A 309 2.71 15.87 -16.55
N ASP A 310 1.56 15.80 -17.24
CA ASP A 310 0.98 14.57 -17.81
C ASP A 310 1.96 13.76 -18.67
N ARG A 311 2.89 14.42 -19.37
CA ARG A 311 3.92 13.75 -20.20
C ARG A 311 4.80 12.75 -19.44
N PHE A 312 4.94 12.91 -18.12
CA PHE A 312 5.76 12.03 -17.28
C PHE A 312 4.97 10.88 -16.65
N TRP A 313 3.66 10.84 -16.83
CA TRP A 313 2.77 9.86 -16.21
C TRP A 313 2.19 8.90 -17.25
N ARG A 314 2.64 7.65 -17.21
CA ARG A 314 2.23 6.56 -18.11
C ARG A 314 1.16 5.68 -17.47
N ALA A 315 0.62 4.76 -18.27
CA ALA A 315 -0.40 3.78 -17.85
C ALA A 315 -1.60 4.48 -17.17
N ALA A 316 -2.21 5.44 -17.88
CA ALA A 316 -3.36 6.21 -17.40
C ALA A 316 -3.12 6.94 -16.06
N GLY A 317 -1.95 7.55 -15.92
CA GLY A 317 -1.62 8.37 -14.75
C GLY A 317 -1.13 7.60 -13.52
N THR A 318 -0.85 6.30 -13.64
CA THR A 318 -0.48 5.44 -12.49
C THR A 318 1.02 5.21 -12.33
N MET A 319 1.79 5.30 -13.42
CA MET A 319 3.24 5.04 -13.43
C MET A 319 4.02 6.31 -13.77
N TYR A 320 5.00 6.67 -12.94
CA TYR A 320 5.84 7.85 -13.18
C TYR A 320 7.15 7.47 -13.88
N VAL A 321 7.47 8.18 -14.95
CA VAL A 321 8.67 7.94 -15.78
C VAL A 321 9.30 9.27 -16.16
N ASN A 322 10.37 9.66 -15.48
CA ASN A 322 11.15 10.85 -15.80
C ASN A 322 12.65 10.63 -15.52
N ALA A 323 13.47 10.53 -16.57
CA ALA A 323 14.90 10.30 -16.42
C ALA A 323 15.65 11.50 -15.82
N ASP A 324 15.10 12.71 -15.96
CA ASP A 324 15.69 13.95 -15.48
C ASP A 324 15.35 14.25 -14.02
N ASP A 325 14.36 13.54 -13.44
CA ASP A 325 14.04 13.65 -12.01
C ASP A 325 14.92 12.70 -11.18
N PRO A 326 15.86 13.22 -10.36
CA PRO A 326 16.73 12.37 -9.54
C PRO A 326 15.99 11.70 -8.38
N ALA A 327 14.72 12.05 -8.11
CA ALA A 327 13.92 11.42 -7.07
C ALA A 327 13.61 9.96 -7.41
N VAL A 328 13.85 9.07 -6.44
CA VAL A 328 13.48 7.65 -6.52
C VAL A 328 12.00 7.49 -6.23
N LEU A 329 11.50 8.19 -5.21
CA LEU A 329 10.09 8.16 -4.80
C LEU A 329 9.43 9.51 -5.07
N VAL A 330 8.29 9.45 -5.74
CA VAL A 330 7.42 10.59 -6.01
C VAL A 330 6.02 10.31 -5.46
N PRO A 331 5.27 11.31 -4.99
CA PRO A 331 3.90 11.12 -4.55
C PRO A 331 3.07 10.52 -5.70
N LYS A 332 2.19 9.55 -5.39
CA LYS A 332 1.27 9.03 -6.40
C LYS A 332 0.37 10.15 -6.87
N ARG A 333 0.22 10.28 -8.19
CA ARG A 333 -0.80 11.13 -8.80
C ARG A 333 -2.20 10.62 -8.48
N VAL A 334 -2.39 9.30 -8.54
CA VAL A 334 -3.67 8.64 -8.31
C VAL A 334 -3.59 7.76 -7.07
N GLY A 335 -4.57 7.92 -6.17
CA GLY A 335 -4.65 7.15 -4.95
C GLY A 335 -3.68 7.63 -3.86
N LEU A 336 -3.27 6.69 -3.01
CA LEU A 336 -2.58 7.00 -1.75
C LEU A 336 -1.10 6.57 -1.77
N GLY A 337 -0.24 7.43 -1.22
CA GLY A 337 1.17 7.14 -0.95
C GLY A 337 2.12 7.60 -2.05
N TRP A 338 3.21 6.85 -2.25
CA TRP A 338 4.28 7.16 -3.18
C TRP A 338 4.42 6.06 -4.24
N THR A 339 4.91 6.44 -5.42
CA THR A 339 5.34 5.52 -6.48
C THR A 339 6.82 5.73 -6.74
N VAL A 340 7.42 4.76 -7.41
CA VAL A 340 8.80 4.84 -7.86
C VAL A 340 8.89 5.54 -9.22
N ASN A 341 9.94 6.32 -9.41
CA ASN A 341 10.32 6.78 -10.73
C ASN A 341 11.02 5.65 -11.49
N LEU A 342 10.33 5.08 -12.48
CA LEU A 342 10.82 3.91 -13.22
C LEU A 342 12.01 4.22 -14.14
N ALA A 343 12.29 5.50 -14.41
CA ALA A 343 13.46 5.93 -15.16
C ALA A 343 14.67 6.30 -14.27
N ASN A 344 14.55 6.14 -12.94
CA ASN A 344 15.61 6.54 -12.02
C ASN A 344 16.79 5.56 -12.07
N ARG A 345 17.95 6.04 -12.50
CA ARG A 345 19.16 5.22 -12.65
C ARG A 345 19.63 4.56 -11.35
N ARG A 346 19.45 5.23 -10.20
CA ARG A 346 19.87 4.67 -8.89
C ARG A 346 18.99 3.49 -8.48
N LEU A 347 17.68 3.61 -8.72
CA LEU A 347 16.74 2.51 -8.49
C LEU A 347 17.07 1.32 -9.39
N LEU A 348 17.24 1.56 -10.69
CA LEU A 348 17.54 0.51 -11.66
C LEU A 348 18.86 -0.21 -11.33
N ALA A 349 19.91 0.53 -10.96
CA ALA A 349 21.17 -0.06 -10.53
C ALA A 349 20.99 -0.90 -9.25
N GLY A 350 20.24 -0.39 -8.27
CA GLY A 350 19.92 -1.13 -7.04
C GLY A 350 19.16 -2.44 -7.33
N CYS A 351 18.14 -2.40 -8.18
CA CYS A 351 17.40 -3.59 -8.59
C CYS A 351 18.31 -4.59 -9.32
N ALA A 352 19.20 -4.13 -10.21
CA ALA A 352 20.15 -4.99 -10.91
C ALA A 352 21.10 -5.70 -9.94
N VAL A 353 21.64 -4.98 -8.94
CA VAL A 353 22.49 -5.58 -7.89
C VAL A 353 21.73 -6.64 -7.10
N VAL A 354 20.50 -6.34 -6.67
CA VAL A 354 19.66 -7.32 -5.94
C VAL A 354 19.37 -8.56 -6.79
N LEU A 355 19.08 -8.39 -8.08
CA LEU A 355 18.85 -9.50 -9.00
C LEU A 355 20.09 -10.36 -9.19
N VAL A 356 21.27 -9.76 -9.35
CA VAL A 356 22.55 -10.48 -9.48
C VAL A 356 22.88 -11.24 -8.20
N LEU A 357 22.74 -10.61 -7.03
CA LEU A 357 22.98 -11.27 -5.74
C LEU A 357 21.99 -12.41 -5.49
N GLY A 358 20.71 -12.21 -5.81
CA GLY A 358 19.68 -13.25 -5.70
C GLY A 358 19.96 -14.44 -6.63
N ALA A 359 20.36 -14.17 -7.88
CA ALA A 359 20.75 -15.21 -8.83
C ALA A 359 21.99 -15.98 -8.33
N ALA A 360 23.02 -15.28 -7.83
CA ALA A 360 24.22 -15.89 -7.29
C ALA A 360 23.90 -16.78 -6.07
N ALA A 361 23.08 -16.31 -5.13
CA ALA A 361 22.64 -17.11 -4.00
C ALA A 361 21.84 -18.35 -4.43
N GLY A 362 20.96 -18.22 -5.42
CA GLY A 362 20.23 -19.34 -6.00
C GLY A 362 21.15 -20.40 -6.63
N VAL A 363 22.21 -19.97 -7.32
CA VAL A 363 23.23 -20.87 -7.89
C VAL A 363 24.00 -21.59 -6.78
N VAL A 364 24.44 -20.88 -5.73
CA VAL A 364 25.15 -21.50 -4.60
C VAL A 364 24.28 -22.55 -3.89
N LEU A 365 23.00 -22.25 -3.67
CA LEU A 365 22.05 -23.17 -3.03
C LEU A 365 21.67 -24.37 -3.93
N ALA A 366 21.84 -24.25 -5.25
CA ALA A 366 21.58 -25.36 -6.17
C ALA A 366 22.81 -26.27 -6.37
N LEU A 367 24.01 -25.78 -6.05
CA LEU A 367 25.29 -26.48 -6.22
C LEU A 367 25.88 -27.04 -4.91
N GLY A 368 25.38 -26.60 -3.75
CA GLY A 368 25.71 -27.14 -2.42
C GLY A 368 24.55 -27.89 -1.83
#